data_AF-A0A3P6URB6-F1
#
_entry.id   AF-A0A3P6URB6-F1
#
_cell.length_a   1.000
_cell.length_b   1.000
_cell.length_c   1.000
_cell.angle_alpha   90.00
_cell.angle_beta   90.00
_cell.angle_gamma   90.00
#
_symmetry.space_group_name_H-M   'P 1'
#
loop_
_entity.id
_entity.type
_entity.pdbx_description
1 polymer ?
#
loop_
_entity_poly.entity_id
_entity_poly.type
_entity_poly.pdbx_seq_one_letter_code
_entity_poly.pdbx_strand_id
1 'polypeptide(L)'
;MDVNDAIYIKFRPVSRSASSLSPNSSDPDRRLRRQIANCNERRRMQSINAGFQSLRALLPRKEGEKLSKAAILQHTADLIQQLQSERSRYLDNDEAGGKKPKI
;
A
#
# COMPACT_ATOMS: atom_id res chain seq x y z
N MET A 1 2.44 0.97 -20.26
CA MET A 1 1.45 2.05 -20.36
C MET A 1 2.24 3.31 -20.60
N ASP A 2 2.02 3.83 -21.79
CA ASP A 2 2.84 4.82 -22.45
C ASP A 2 2.68 6.20 -21.80
N VAL A 3 3.74 6.99 -21.72
CA VAL A 3 3.74 8.36 -21.18
C VAL A 3 2.75 9.28 -21.92
N ASN A 4 2.33 8.88 -23.12
CA ASN A 4 1.32 9.54 -23.95
C ASN A 4 -0.09 9.60 -23.31
N ASP A 5 -0.46 8.67 -22.42
CA ASP A 5 -1.80 8.69 -21.75
C ASP A 5 -1.92 9.80 -20.69
N ALA A 6 -0.81 10.19 -20.05
CA ALA A 6 -0.83 11.22 -19.00
C ALA A 6 -0.96 12.64 -19.57
N ILE A 7 -0.50 12.84 -20.82
CA ILE A 7 -0.55 14.14 -21.50
C ILE A 7 -1.96 14.44 -22.03
N TYR A 8 -2.71 13.43 -22.49
CA TYR A 8 -4.06 13.61 -23.03
C TYR A 8 -5.07 14.12 -21.98
N ILE A 9 -4.87 13.81 -20.70
CA ILE A 9 -5.73 14.26 -19.60
C ILE A 9 -5.54 15.76 -19.29
N LYS A 10 -4.37 16.34 -19.58
CA LYS A 10 -4.06 17.76 -19.26
C LYS A 10 -4.62 18.76 -20.27
N PHE A 11 -4.94 18.32 -21.50
CA PHE A 11 -5.35 19.17 -22.63
C PHE A 11 -6.77 18.86 -23.15
N ARG A 12 -7.71 18.50 -22.28
CA ARG A 12 -9.12 18.36 -22.69
C ARG A 12 -9.80 19.73 -22.67
N PRO A 13 -10.16 20.36 -23.81
CA PRO A 13 -10.92 21.60 -23.81
C PRO A 13 -12.29 21.34 -23.18
N VAL A 14 -12.61 22.10 -22.13
CA VAL A 14 -13.87 21.96 -21.39
C VAL A 14 -14.99 22.61 -22.21
N SER A 15 -15.69 21.81 -23.02
CA SER A 15 -17.04 22.18 -23.45
C SER A 15 -18.01 21.70 -22.38
N ARG A 16 -18.33 22.61 -21.45
CA ARG A 16 -19.44 22.46 -20.50
C ARG A 16 -20.75 22.47 -21.29
N SER A 17 -21.37 21.32 -21.45
CA SER A 17 -22.81 21.22 -21.71
C SER A 17 -23.38 20.13 -20.82
N ALA A 18 -23.91 20.57 -19.67
CA ALA A 18 -24.77 19.78 -18.83
C ALA A 18 -26.01 19.38 -19.66
N SER A 19 -26.08 18.13 -20.11
CA SER A 19 -27.29 17.62 -20.75
C SER A 19 -27.41 16.10 -20.69
N SER A 20 -28.61 15.69 -20.29
CA SER A 20 -29.26 14.39 -20.44
C SER A 20 -28.93 13.28 -19.42
N LEU A 21 -29.80 13.22 -18.42
CA LEU A 21 -30.12 12.04 -17.62
C LEU A 21 -30.87 10.99 -18.47
N SER A 22 -30.25 10.44 -19.51
CA SER A 22 -30.78 9.26 -20.21
C SER A 22 -29.99 8.02 -19.80
N PRO A 23 -30.61 7.01 -19.17
CA PRO A 23 -29.91 5.82 -18.68
C PRO A 23 -29.42 4.89 -19.82
N ASN A 24 -29.82 5.15 -21.07
CA ASN A 24 -29.57 4.29 -22.23
C ASN A 24 -28.69 4.90 -23.33
N SER A 25 -28.03 6.05 -23.13
CA SER A 25 -27.04 6.50 -24.11
C SER A 25 -25.71 5.79 -23.90
N SER A 26 -25.21 5.16 -24.96
CA SER A 26 -23.84 4.68 -25.12
C SER A 26 -22.87 5.88 -25.18
N ASP A 27 -22.88 6.70 -24.13
CA ASP A 27 -22.11 7.93 -24.06
C ASP A 27 -20.62 7.57 -23.95
N PRO A 28 -19.80 7.81 -25.00
CA PRO A 28 -18.38 7.48 -24.98
C PRO A 28 -17.66 8.19 -23.83
N ASP A 29 -18.15 9.35 -23.42
CA ASP A 29 -17.64 10.10 -22.27
C ASP A 29 -17.89 9.39 -20.94
N ARG A 30 -19.06 8.78 -20.76
CA ARG A 30 -19.36 7.94 -19.58
C ARG A 30 -18.47 6.69 -19.57
N ARG A 31 -18.24 6.08 -20.73
CA ARG A 31 -17.34 4.91 -20.86
C ARG A 31 -15.90 5.29 -20.51
N LEU A 32 -15.42 6.43 -20.99
CA LEU A 32 -14.08 6.96 -20.72
C LEU A 32 -13.91 7.26 -19.22
N ARG A 33 -14.85 7.99 -18.60
CA ARG A 33 -14.83 8.26 -17.15
C ARG A 33 -14.75 6.97 -16.33
N ARG A 34 -15.51 5.94 -16.72
CA ARG A 34 -15.46 4.62 -16.07
C ARG A 34 -14.11 3.92 -16.25
N GLN A 35 -13.51 4.00 -17.44
CA GLN A 35 -12.18 3.43 -17.69
C GLN A 35 -11.11 4.08 -16.81
N ILE A 36 -11.12 5.40 -16.69
CA ILE A 36 -10.19 6.15 -15.83
C ILE A 36 -10.34 5.71 -14.37
N ALA A 37 -11.57 5.64 -13.86
CA ALA A 37 -11.83 5.17 -12.49
C ALA A 37 -11.31 3.74 -12.25
N ASN A 38 -11.53 2.83 -13.20
CA ASN A 38 -11.05 1.45 -13.11
C ASN A 38 -9.51 1.37 -13.14
N CYS A 39 -8.86 2.17 -13.98
CA CYS A 39 -7.40 2.26 -14.02
C CYS A 39 -6.84 2.76 -12.69
N ASN A 40 -7.50 3.74 -12.08
CA ASN A 40 -7.10 4.26 -10.77
C ASN A 40 -7.25 3.20 -9.67
N GLU A 41 -8.35 2.45 -9.63
CA GLU A 41 -8.52 1.38 -8.65
C GLU A 41 -7.51 0.24 -8.86
N ARG A 42 -7.22 -0.11 -10.13
CA ARG A 42 -6.17 -1.10 -10.44
C ARG A 42 -4.82 -0.66 -9.90
N ARG A 43 -4.44 0.60 -10.10
CA ARG A 43 -3.20 1.17 -9.57
C ARG A 43 -3.17 1.15 -8.05
N ARG A 44 -4.27 1.54 -7.40
CA ARG A 44 -4.42 1.48 -5.94
C ARG A 44 -4.22 0.05 -5.43
N MET A 45 -4.89 -0.93 -6.03
CA MET A 45 -4.78 -2.34 -5.65
C MET A 45 -3.36 -2.90 -5.87
N GLN A 46 -2.69 -2.51 -6.96
CA GLN A 46 -1.29 -2.88 -7.20
C GLN A 46 -0.36 -2.32 -6.12
N SER A 47 -0.52 -1.05 -5.75
CA SER A 47 0.26 -0.43 -4.67
C SER A 47 0.04 -1.12 -3.32
N ILE A 48 -1.20 -1.46 -2.97
CA ILE A 48 -1.51 -2.23 -1.77
C ILE A 48 -0.82 -3.59 -1.81
N ASN A 49 -0.90 -4.31 -2.93
CA ASN A 49 -0.27 -5.64 -3.06
C ASN A 49 1.26 -5.57 -3.01
N ALA A 50 1.87 -4.48 -3.49
CA ALA A 50 3.30 -4.24 -3.35
C ALA A 50 3.67 -4.05 -1.86
N GLY A 51 2.87 -3.27 -1.10
CA GLY A 51 3.04 -3.12 0.35
C GLY A 51 3.00 -4.46 1.09
N PHE A 52 2.06 -5.35 0.74
CA PHE A 52 2.01 -6.70 1.29
C PHE A 52 3.26 -7.53 0.99
N GLN A 53 3.83 -7.42 -0.22
CA GLN A 53 5.07 -8.11 -0.57
C GLN A 53 6.25 -7.60 0.24
N SER A 54 6.36 -6.28 0.43
CA SER A 54 7.40 -5.67 1.27
C SER A 54 7.29 -6.12 2.73
N LEU A 55 6.08 -6.08 3.32
CA LEU A 55 5.87 -6.59 4.68
C LEU A 55 6.26 -8.07 4.80
N ARG A 56 5.83 -8.88 3.83
CA ARG A 56 6.18 -10.30 3.79
C ARG A 56 7.70 -10.48 3.78
N ALA A 57 8.46 -9.67 3.03
CA ALA A 57 9.92 -9.75 2.95
C ALA A 57 10.64 -9.55 4.30
N LEU A 58 10.02 -8.84 5.24
CA LEU A 58 10.57 -8.55 6.57
C LEU A 58 10.21 -9.61 7.62
N LEU A 59 9.23 -10.48 7.32
CA LEU A 59 8.80 -11.52 8.26
C LEU A 59 9.77 -12.70 8.28
N PRO A 60 10.11 -13.25 9.47
CA PRO A 60 10.83 -14.52 9.58
C PRO A 60 10.00 -15.65 8.97
N ARG A 61 10.51 -16.32 7.92
CA ARG A 61 9.80 -17.39 7.20
C ARG A 61 10.74 -18.26 6.39
N LYS A 62 10.26 -19.43 5.97
CA LYS A 62 11.02 -20.33 5.09
C LYS A 62 11.00 -19.81 3.65
N GLU A 63 12.06 -20.08 2.89
CA GLU A 63 12.11 -19.75 1.47
C GLU A 63 10.95 -20.43 0.72
N GLY A 64 10.28 -19.68 -0.14
CA GLY A 64 9.11 -20.17 -0.89
C GLY A 64 7.79 -20.29 -0.09
N GLU A 65 7.80 -20.08 1.23
CA GLU A 65 6.58 -20.18 2.06
C GLU A 65 5.53 -19.16 1.65
N LYS A 66 4.31 -19.62 1.36
CA LYS A 66 3.16 -18.80 0.95
C LYS A 66 2.35 -18.33 2.15
N LEU A 67 2.26 -17.02 2.34
CA LEU A 67 1.42 -16.38 3.37
C LEU A 67 0.22 -15.67 2.74
N SER A 68 -0.94 -15.81 3.39
CA SER A 68 -2.15 -15.05 3.07
C SER A 68 -2.03 -13.59 3.53
N LYS A 69 -2.89 -12.69 3.03
CA LYS A 69 -2.90 -11.29 3.49
C LYS A 69 -3.16 -11.17 5.00
N ALA A 70 -4.09 -11.97 5.53
CA ALA A 70 -4.40 -11.99 6.95
C ALA A 70 -3.21 -12.48 7.78
N ALA A 71 -2.53 -13.55 7.34
CA ALA A 71 -1.34 -14.05 8.01
C ALA A 71 -0.21 -13.01 8.02
N ILE A 72 0.03 -12.31 6.89
CA ILE A 72 1.01 -11.23 6.84
C ILE A 72 0.71 -10.16 7.89
N LEU A 73 -0.55 -9.69 7.98
CA LEU A 73 -0.93 -8.68 8.98
C LEU A 73 -0.73 -9.18 10.41
N GLN A 74 -1.16 -10.41 10.72
CA GLN A 74 -1.02 -10.98 12.06
C GLN A 74 0.44 -11.12 12.46
N HIS A 75 1.25 -11.78 11.63
CA HIS A 75 2.68 -11.98 11.92
C HIS A 75 3.45 -10.65 12.00
N THR A 76 3.07 -9.64 11.20
CA THR A 76 3.67 -8.31 11.32
C THR A 76 3.34 -7.68 12.67
N ALA A 77 2.09 -7.78 13.15
CA ALA A 77 1.71 -7.24 14.45
C ALA A 77 2.46 -7.95 15.60
N ASP A 78 2.55 -9.28 15.55
CA ASP A 78 3.25 -10.10 16.54
C ASP A 78 4.74 -9.72 16.58
N LEU A 79 5.37 -9.59 15.40
CA LEU A 79 6.78 -9.18 15.29
C LEU A 79 7.02 -7.79 15.89
N ILE A 80 6.14 -6.82 15.63
CA ILE A 80 6.25 -5.48 16.22
C ILE A 80 6.17 -5.55 17.75
N GLN A 81 5.21 -6.31 18.31
CA GLN A 81 5.08 -6.47 19.75
C GLN A 81 6.31 -7.14 20.38
N GLN A 82 6.86 -8.15 19.70
CA GLN A 82 8.08 -8.82 20.14
C GLN A 82 9.27 -7.84 20.16
N LEU A 83 9.50 -7.10 19.07
CA LEU A 83 10.59 -6.12 18.98
C LEU A 83 10.45 -5.00 20.03
N GLN A 84 9.23 -4.55 20.31
CA GLN A 84 8.96 -3.59 21.38
C GLN A 84 9.31 -4.15 22.76
N SER A 85 8.92 -5.40 23.03
CA SER A 85 9.20 -6.07 24.30
C SER A 85 10.70 -6.31 24.50
N GLU A 86 11.41 -6.73 23.46
CA GLU A 86 12.87 -6.89 23.47
C GLU A 86 13.56 -5.55 23.74
N ARG A 87 13.16 -4.47 23.06
CA ARG A 87 13.70 -3.13 23.28
C ARG A 87 13.54 -2.70 24.74
N SER A 88 12.35 -2.86 25.33
CA SER A 88 12.12 -2.52 26.74
C SER A 88 13.06 -3.27 27.67
N ARG A 89 13.25 -4.57 27.44
CA ARG A 89 14.18 -5.37 28.24
C ARG A 89 15.62 -4.85 28.11
N TYR A 90 16.09 -4.49 26.92
CA TYR A 90 17.43 -3.94 26.77
C TYR A 90 17.62 -2.62 27.51
N LEU A 91 16.63 -1.72 27.47
CA LEU A 91 16.68 -0.44 28.21
C LEU A 91 16.74 -0.67 29.72
N ASP A 92 15.95 -1.60 30.25
CA ASP A 92 15.99 -1.94 31.68
C ASP A 92 17.35 -2.55 32.10
N ASN A 93 17.97 -3.33 31.22
CA ASN A 93 19.29 -3.92 31.47
C ASN A 93 20.44 -2.89 31.33
N ASP A 94 20.33 -1.90 30.43
CA ASP A 94 21.32 -0.83 30.30
C ASP A 94 21.29 0.12 31.52
N GLU A 95 20.09 0.44 32.01
CA GLU A 95 19.90 1.20 33.27
C GLU A 95 20.45 0.43 34.49
N ALA A 96 20.33 -0.91 34.51
CA ALA A 96 20.92 -1.75 35.55
C ALA A 96 22.44 -1.96 35.42
N GLY A 97 23.00 -1.81 34.21
CA GLY A 97 24.40 -2.13 33.85
C GLY A 97 25.41 -0.97 33.96
N GLY A 98 24.96 0.25 34.31
CA GLY A 98 25.78 1.47 34.33
C GLY A 98 26.95 1.55 35.34
N LYS A 99 27.39 0.46 35.97
CA LYS A 99 28.64 0.44 36.76
C LYS A 99 29.82 0.06 35.87
N LYS A 100 30.40 1.06 35.20
CA LYS A 100 31.72 0.92 34.57
C LYS A 100 32.73 0.45 35.64
N PRO A 101 33.52 -0.61 35.40
CA PRO A 101 34.58 -0.98 36.33
C PRO A 101 35.61 0.16 36.38
N LYS A 102 35.87 0.66 37.59
CA LYS A 102 36.99 1.58 37.86
C LYS A 102 38.28 0.79 37.65
N ILE A 103 39.00 1.12 36.58
CA ILE A 103 40.42 0.81 36.42
C ILE A 103 41.18 1.90 37.18
#